data_AF-A0A929DT59-F1
#
_entry.id   AF-A0A929DT59-F1
#
_cell.length_a   1.000
_cell.length_b   1.000
_cell.length_c   1.000
_cell.angle_alpha   90.00
_cell.angle_beta   90.00
_cell.angle_gamma   90.00
#
_symmetry.space_group_name_H-M   'P 1'
#
loop_
_entity.id
_entity.type
_entity.pdbx_description
1 polymer ?
#
loop_
_entity_poly.entity_id
_entity_poly.type
_entity_poly.pdbx_seq_one_letter_code
_entity_poly.pdbx_strand_id
1 'polypeptide(L)'
;MLAFIISMMQSYEKSHGVRPQLVYLNQKHLIQLLEECPWLQGMEDRPALGFRIVLISEKELPHPRVIWIPPLRRQYQIKRNMAEVETPCYDGPYCAAVRH
;
A
#
# COMPACT_ATOMS: atom_id res chain seq x y z
N MET A 1 -9.47 0.40 19.03
CA MET A 1 -9.04 0.11 17.65
C MET A 1 -7.55 -0.17 17.57
N LEU A 2 -6.66 0.75 17.96
CA LEU A 2 -5.20 0.52 17.83
C LEU A 2 -4.74 -0.73 18.59
N ALA A 3 -5.19 -0.91 19.84
CA ALA A 3 -4.87 -2.09 20.64
C ALA A 3 -5.34 -3.40 19.99
N PHE A 4 -6.49 -3.37 19.29
CA PHE A 4 -7.00 -4.52 18.55
C PHE A 4 -6.10 -4.86 17.37
N ILE A 5 -5.67 -3.85 16.60
CA ILE A 5 -4.71 -4.05 15.50
C ILE A 5 -3.41 -4.65 16.02
N ILE A 6 -2.84 -4.10 17.09
CA ILE A 6 -1.60 -4.62 17.71
C ILE A 6 -1.77 -6.08 18.14
N SER A 7 -2.90 -6.41 18.78
CA SER A 7 -3.21 -7.79 19.19
C SER A 7 -3.28 -8.75 17.99
N MET A 8 -3.91 -8.34 16.88
CA MET A 8 -3.92 -9.13 15.65
C MET A 8 -2.50 -9.35 15.11
N MET A 9 -1.66 -8.31 15.09
CA MET A 9 -0.29 -8.41 14.61
C MET A 9 0.55 -9.36 15.47
N GLN A 10 0.44 -9.25 16.80
CA GLN A 10 1.13 -10.14 17.74
C GLN A 10 0.65 -11.59 17.60
N SER A 11 -0.65 -11.79 17.43
CA SER A 11 -1.22 -13.12 17.23
C SER A 11 -0.71 -13.76 15.93
N TYR A 12 -0.65 -12.98 14.85
CA TYR A 12 -0.11 -13.41 13.56
C TYR A 12 1.39 -13.72 13.65
N GLU A 13 2.17 -12.87 14.31
CA GLU A 13 3.60 -13.08 14.51
C GLU A 13 3.86 -14.35 15.33
N LYS A 14 3.07 -14.59 16.38
CA LYS A 14 3.16 -15.80 17.19
C LYS A 14 2.80 -17.07 16.40
N SER A 15 1.83 -17.02 15.48
CA SER A 15 1.40 -18.19 14.71
C SER A 15 2.26 -18.47 13.48
N HIS A 16 2.81 -17.43 12.83
CA HIS A 16 3.54 -17.57 11.56
C HIS A 16 5.05 -17.28 11.68
N GLY A 17 5.53 -16.76 12.81
CA GLY A 17 6.94 -16.41 13.02
C GLY A 17 7.41 -15.18 12.25
N VAL A 18 6.49 -14.44 11.60
CA VAL A 18 6.80 -13.23 10.82
C VAL A 18 5.86 -12.10 11.19
N ARG A 19 6.40 -10.89 11.30
CA ARG A 19 5.62 -9.70 11.65
C ARG A 19 4.91 -9.13 10.41
N PRO A 20 3.57 -8.99 10.43
CA PRO A 20 2.85 -8.35 9.34
C PRO A 20 3.23 -6.87 9.24
N GLN A 21 3.23 -6.34 8.02
CA GLN A 21 3.65 -4.95 7.72
C GLN A 21 2.53 -4.12 7.09
N LEU A 22 1.38 -4.74 6.85
CA LEU A 22 0.25 -4.15 6.15
C LEU A 22 -1.03 -4.46 6.92
N VAL A 23 -1.87 -3.45 7.11
CA VAL A 23 -3.16 -3.58 7.76
C VAL A 23 -4.22 -3.05 6.82
N TYR A 24 -5.20 -3.88 6.52
CA TYR A 24 -6.39 -3.51 5.76
C TYR A 24 -7.48 -3.06 6.72
N LEU A 25 -7.96 -1.85 6.50
CA LEU A 25 -9.02 -1.21 7.24
C LEU A 25 -10.10 -0.71 6.28
N ASN A 26 -11.31 -0.51 6.79
CA ASN A 26 -12.33 0.24 6.08
C ASN A 26 -12.38 1.68 6.63
N GLN A 27 -13.21 2.52 6.01
CA GLN A 27 -13.36 3.92 6.41
C GLN A 27 -13.75 4.06 7.90
N LYS A 28 -14.69 3.24 8.39
CA LYS A 28 -15.19 3.30 9.77
C LYS A 28 -14.09 2.97 10.78
N HIS A 29 -13.34 1.91 10.50
CA HIS A 29 -12.21 1.49 11.33
C HIS A 29 -11.09 2.54 11.35
N LEU A 30 -10.84 3.22 10.22
CA LEU A 30 -9.88 4.30 10.16
C LEU A 30 -10.34 5.51 10.99
N ILE A 31 -11.61 5.90 10.91
CA ILE A 31 -12.16 6.99 11.73
C ILE A 31 -11.99 6.68 13.22
N GLN A 32 -12.36 5.47 13.65
CA GLN A 32 -12.18 5.05 15.04
C GLN A 32 -10.71 5.03 15.47
N LEU A 33 -9.80 4.65 14.58
CA LEU A 33 -8.36 4.70 14.84
C LEU A 33 -7.85 6.14 15.02
N LEU A 34 -8.33 7.07 14.21
CA LEU A 34 -7.95 8.49 14.29
C LEU A 34 -8.54 9.18 15.53
N GLU A 35 -9.73 8.78 15.98
CA GLU A 35 -10.31 9.25 17.25
C GLU A 35 -9.44 8.84 18.45
N GLU A 36 -8.93 7.60 18.45
CA GLU A 36 -8.04 7.11 19.51
C GLU A 36 -6.62 7.68 19.41
N CYS A 37 -6.16 7.96 18.19
CA CYS A 37 -4.79 8.36 17.90
C CYS A 37 -4.77 9.52 16.88
N PRO A 38 -5.09 10.76 17.29
CA PRO A 38 -5.21 11.89 16.37
C PRO A 38 -3.90 12.21 15.63
N TRP A 39 -2.75 11.89 16.23
CA TRP A 39 -1.43 12.09 15.64
C TRP A 39 -1.16 11.22 14.39
N LEU A 40 -1.99 10.22 14.11
CA LEU A 40 -1.88 9.39 12.90
C LEU A 40 -2.48 10.05 11.66
N GLN A 41 -3.23 11.14 11.83
CA GLN A 41 -3.86 11.84 10.72
C GLN A 41 -2.79 12.35 9.73
N GLY A 42 -2.94 12.03 8.44
CA GLY A 42 -1.95 12.38 7.42
C GLY A 42 -0.65 11.56 7.45
N MET A 43 -0.64 10.45 8.21
CA MET A 43 0.43 9.45 8.19
C MET A 43 0.00 8.11 7.59
N GLU A 44 -1.18 8.01 6.97
CA GLU A 44 -1.71 6.72 6.46
C GLU A 44 -0.74 6.03 5.48
N ASP A 45 -0.06 6.80 4.64
CA ASP A 45 0.92 6.27 3.67
C ASP A 45 2.32 6.06 4.26
N ARG A 46 2.58 6.54 5.48
CA ARG A 46 3.88 6.44 6.15
C ARG A 46 3.86 5.33 7.21
N PRO A 47 4.92 4.52 7.32
CA PRO A 47 4.98 3.44 8.31
C PRO A 47 5.30 3.97 9.72
N ALA A 48 4.58 4.99 10.19
CA ALA A 48 4.78 5.62 11.50
C ALA A 48 4.66 4.61 12.66
N LEU A 49 3.85 3.57 12.46
CA LEU A 49 3.59 2.50 13.43
C LEU A 49 4.38 1.21 13.13
N GLY A 50 5.29 1.23 12.17
CA GLY A 50 5.98 0.02 11.68
C GLY A 50 5.10 -0.87 10.79
N PHE A 51 3.92 -0.38 10.38
CA PHE A 51 3.06 -0.99 9.38
C PHE A 51 2.36 0.10 8.56
N ARG A 52 1.92 -0.27 7.35
CA ARG A 52 1.16 0.57 6.43
C ARG A 52 -0.34 0.27 6.56
N ILE A 53 -1.16 1.28 6.34
CA ILE A 53 -2.62 1.14 6.34
C ILE A 53 -3.10 1.24 4.89
N VAL A 54 -3.96 0.32 4.47
CA VAL A 54 -4.65 0.41 3.18
C VAL A 54 -6.15 0.37 3.43
N LEU A 55 -6.84 1.33 2.80
CA LEU A 55 -8.28 1.43 2.85
C LEU A 55 -8.92 0.52 1.80
N ILE A 56 -9.85 -0.31 2.26
CA ILE A 56 -10.68 -1.17 1.43
C ILE A 56 -12.16 -0.84 1.72
N SER A 57 -12.99 -0.93 0.69
CA SER A 57 -14.43 -0.72 0.83
C SER A 57 -15.03 -1.66 1.88
N GLU A 58 -15.98 -1.15 2.67
CA GLU A 58 -16.66 -1.92 3.73
C GLU A 58 -17.36 -3.19 3.17
N LYS A 59 -17.83 -3.15 1.92
CA LYS A 59 -18.46 -4.30 1.25
C LYS A 59 -17.50 -5.47 1.05
N GLU A 60 -16.22 -5.17 0.83
CA GLU A 60 -15.18 -6.17 0.57
C GLU A 60 -14.45 -6.57 1.87
N LEU A 61 -14.44 -5.68 2.86
CA LEU A 61 -13.72 -5.86 4.11
C LEU A 61 -14.57 -5.44 5.33
N PRO A 62 -15.44 -6.34 5.83
CA PRO A 62 -16.23 -6.07 7.03
C PRO A 62 -15.38 -6.05 8.31
N HIS A 63 -14.21 -6.70 8.31
CA HIS A 63 -13.34 -6.80 9.48
C HIS A 63 -11.89 -6.46 9.14
N PRO A 64 -11.15 -5.79 10.04
CA PRO A 64 -9.72 -5.52 9.86
C PRO A 64 -8.92 -6.79 9.56
N ARG A 65 -7.91 -6.68 8.69
CA ARG A 65 -7.00 -7.80 8.40
C ARG A 65 -5.55 -7.36 8.43
N VAL A 66 -4.67 -8.24 8.91
CA VAL A 66 -3.21 -8.05 8.89
C VAL A 66 -2.59 -8.92 7.83
N ILE A 67 -1.60 -8.38 7.12
CA ILE A 67 -0.94 -9.04 6.00
C ILE A 67 0.57 -8.91 6.13
N TRP A 68 1.25 -10.03 5.94
CA TRP A 68 2.68 -10.05 5.72
C TRP A 68 2.96 -9.97 4.22
N ILE A 69 3.83 -9.02 3.85
CA ILE A 69 4.35 -8.89 2.49
C ILE A 69 5.78 -9.41 2.52
N PRO A 70 6.13 -10.43 1.72
CA PRO A 70 7.52 -10.85 1.59
C PRO A 70 8.40 -9.67 1.14
N PRO A 71 9.61 -9.50 1.70
CA PRO A 71 10.52 -8.49 1.19
C PRO A 71 10.76 -8.78 -0.30
N LEU A 72 10.56 -7.77 -1.14
CA LEU A 72 10.89 -7.85 -2.56
C LEU A 72 12.36 -8.26 -2.67
N ARG A 73 12.64 -9.50 -3.09
CA ARG A 73 13.98 -9.91 -3.47
C ARG A 73 14.41 -8.94 -4.57
N ARG A 74 15.44 -8.13 -4.33
CA ARG A 74 16.05 -7.25 -5.35
C ARG A 74 16.54 -8.10 -6.53
N GLN A 75 15.67 -8.39 -7.49
CA GLN A 75 16.01 -8.77 -8.85
C GLN A 75 15.75 -7.56 -9.76
N TYR A 76 16.28 -6.40 -9.38
CA TYR A 76 16.41 -5.24 -10.27
C TYR A 76 17.88 -4.83 -10.28
N GLN A 77 18.72 -5.74 -10.80
CA GLN A 77 20.06 -5.38 -11.24
C GLN A 77 19.91 -4.60 -12.56
N ILE A 78 20.17 -3.30 -12.49
CA ILE A 78 20.93 -2.52 -13.48
C ILE A 78 20.61 -2.85 -14.96
N LYS A 79 19.58 -2.20 -15.51
CA LYS A 79 19.58 -1.71 -16.90
C LYS A 79 18.99 -0.29 -16.94
N ARG A 80 19.63 0.61 -16.21
CA ARG A 80 19.58 2.06 -16.50
C ARG A 80 21.01 2.54 -16.47
N ASN A 81 21.71 2.27 -17.56
CA ASN A 81 22.81 3.06 -18.09
C ASN A 81 22.96 2.57 -19.55
N MET A 82 22.83 3.51 -20.49
CA MET A 82 23.01 3.38 -21.94
C MET A 82 21.82 2.89 -22.78
N ALA A 83 21.13 3.88 -23.36
CA ALA A 83 20.39 3.93 -24.64
C ALA A 83 19.30 5.00 -24.43
N GLU A 84 19.61 6.29 -24.51
CA GLU A 84 19.60 7.03 -25.79
C GLU A 84 18.50 6.54 -26.74
N VAL A 85 17.52 7.44 -26.92
CA VAL A 85 16.75 7.70 -28.14
C VAL A 85 16.11 6.49 -28.81
N GLU A 86 14.81 6.34 -28.65
CA GLU A 86 13.85 6.31 -29.76
C GLU A 86 12.43 6.33 -29.21
N THR A 87 11.71 7.40 -29.50
CA THR A 87 10.25 7.47 -29.37
C THR A 87 9.62 6.38 -30.24
N PRO A 88 8.77 5.49 -29.69
CA PRO A 88 7.95 4.65 -30.55
C PRO A 88 6.89 5.55 -31.20
N CYS A 89 7.10 5.86 -32.48
CA CYS A 89 6.06 6.31 -33.38
C CYS A 89 4.96 5.25 -33.38
N TYR A 90 3.80 5.57 -32.81
CA TYR A 90 2.60 4.77 -32.98
C TYR A 90 2.08 5.03 -34.40
N ASP A 91 2.38 4.12 -35.33
CA ASP A 91 1.70 4.02 -36.62
C ASP A 91 0.25 3.55 -36.38
N GLY A 92 -0.64 4.51 -36.17
CA GLY A 92 -2.08 4.32 -36.16
C GLY A 92 -2.76 5.44 -36.96
N PRO A 93 -3.76 5.15 -37.81
CA PRO A 93 -4.28 6.09 -38.81
C PRO A 93 -5.18 7.21 -38.23
N TYR A 94 -5.15 7.45 -36.92
CA TYR A 94 -6.00 8.41 -36.23
C TYR A 94 -5.17 9.32 -35.33
N CYS A 95 -4.43 10.25 -35.91
CA CYS A 95 -4.04 11.50 -35.24
C CYS A 95 -4.13 12.62 -36.27
N ALA A 96 -5.30 13.24 -36.29
CA ALA A 96 -5.62 14.40 -37.09
C ALA A 96 -4.57 15.51 -36.84
N ALA A 97 -3.99 15.99 -37.94
CA ALA A 97 -3.22 17.21 -37.99
C ALA A 97 -4.09 18.38 -37.52
N VAL A 98 -3.67 19.04 -36.44
CA VAL A 98 -4.28 20.26 -35.95
C VAL A 98 -3.16 21.25 -35.60
N ARG A 99 -3.24 22.41 -36.27
CA ARG A 99 -2.65 23.73 -35.97
C ARG A 99 -1.18 23.93 -36.35
N HIS A 100 -0.76 25.10 -36.83
CA HIS A 100 -1.41 26.24 -37.50
C HIS A 100 -0.28 27.13 -38.02
#